data_AF-A0A8X6NI15-F1
#
_entry.id   AF-A0A8X6NI15-F1
#
_cell.length_a   1.000
_cell.length_b   1.000
_cell.length_c   1.000
_cell.angle_alpha   90.00
_cell.angle_beta   90.00
_cell.angle_gamma   90.00
#
_symmetry.space_group_name_H-M   'P 1'
#
loop_
_entity.id
_entity.type
_entity.pdbx_description
1 polymer ?
#
loop_
_entity_poly.entity_id
_entity_poly.type
_entity_poly.pdbx_seq_one_letter_code
_entity_poly.pdbx_strand_id
1 'polypeptide(L)'
;MSEEESAATASIARVSIKVPPFCRENPEIWFSQMESQFVLAEITAEITKFHHVVSALQPEELGIVGDIILNPPAVKPYTALRNRLCSQYAE
;
A
#
# COMPACT_ATOMS: atom_id res chain seq x y z
N MET A 1 35.20 -27.72 -22.80
CA MET A 1 34.61 -26.38 -23.00
C MET A 1 33.75 -26.16 -21.78
N SER A 2 34.17 -25.24 -20.92
CA SER A 2 33.59 -25.03 -19.59
C SER A 2 32.31 -24.22 -19.72
N GLU A 3 31.18 -24.84 -19.39
CA GLU A 3 29.92 -24.15 -19.16
C GLU A 3 29.82 -23.90 -17.65
N GLU A 4 30.07 -22.68 -17.21
CA GLU A 4 29.66 -22.21 -15.89
C GLU A 4 29.30 -20.73 -16.01
N GLU A 5 28.14 -20.46 -16.61
CA GLU A 5 27.52 -19.14 -16.57
C GLU A 5 26.82 -19.00 -15.21
N SER A 6 27.55 -18.37 -14.28
CA SER A 6 27.10 -18.01 -12.95
C SER A 6 25.91 -17.06 -13.04
N ALA A 7 24.70 -17.61 -12.81
CA ALA A 7 23.52 -16.81 -12.57
C ALA A 7 23.71 -16.05 -11.26
N ALA A 8 24.21 -14.82 -11.36
CA ALA A 8 24.24 -13.86 -10.26
C ALA A 8 22.79 -13.61 -9.81
N THR A 9 22.36 -14.33 -8.78
CA THR A 9 21.11 -14.06 -8.07
C THR A 9 21.26 -12.69 -7.43
N ALA A 10 20.77 -11.65 -8.11
CA ALA A 10 20.62 -10.33 -7.53
C ALA A 10 19.73 -10.44 -6.30
N SER A 11 20.35 -10.39 -5.12
CA SER A 11 19.65 -10.32 -3.84
C SER A 11 18.94 -8.97 -3.79
N ILE A 12 17.68 -8.94 -4.23
CA ILE A 12 16.81 -7.77 -4.08
C ILE A 12 16.68 -7.53 -2.57
N ALA A 13 17.45 -6.57 -2.05
CA ALA A 13 17.25 -6.05 -0.71
C ALA A 13 15.88 -5.36 -0.71
N ARG A 14 14.83 -6.11 -0.32
CA ARG A 14 13.48 -5.56 -0.23
C ARG A 14 13.52 -4.35 0.70
N VAL A 15 13.29 -3.17 0.13
CA VAL A 15 13.12 -1.94 0.90
C VAL A 15 11.97 -2.19 1.86
N SER A 16 12.28 -2.22 3.16
CA SER A 16 11.26 -2.28 4.20
C SER A 16 10.42 -1.01 4.10
N ILE A 17 9.17 -1.14 3.69
CA ILE A 17 8.23 -0.01 3.69
C ILE A 17 8.06 0.43 5.13
N LYS A 18 8.58 1.62 5.44
CA LYS A 18 8.32 2.28 6.71
C LYS A 18 6.97 2.96 6.60
N VAL A 19 5.96 2.30 7.14
CA VAL A 19 4.59 2.79 7.12
C VAL A 19 4.48 4.00 8.07
N PRO A 20 4.23 5.22 7.55
CA PRO A 20 4.00 6.38 8.40
C PRO A 20 2.62 6.29 9.06
N PRO A 21 2.43 6.91 10.24
CA PRO A 21 1.12 7.01 10.86
C PRO A 21 0.13 7.71 9.91
N PHE A 22 -1.11 7.22 9.86
CA PHE A 22 -2.15 7.80 9.02
C PHE A 22 -2.42 9.27 9.38
N CYS A 23 -2.43 10.15 8.37
CA CYS A 23 -2.73 11.57 8.53
C CYS A 23 -4.16 11.88 8.09
N ARG A 24 -5.01 12.20 9.07
CA ARG A 24 -6.42 12.57 8.85
C ARG A 24 -6.59 13.97 8.29
N GLU A 25 -5.70 14.89 8.63
CA GLU A 25 -5.76 16.29 8.17
C GLU A 25 -5.61 16.39 6.65
N ASN A 26 -4.83 15.49 6.04
CA ASN A 26 -4.59 15.45 4.60
C ASN A 26 -4.36 14.00 4.13
N PRO A 27 -5.43 13.21 3.96
CA PRO A 27 -5.32 11.82 3.52
C PRO A 27 -4.66 11.72 2.14
N GLU A 28 -4.90 12.67 1.23
CA GLU A 28 -4.31 12.66 -0.12
C GLU A 28 -2.77 12.74 -0.11
N ILE A 29 -2.21 13.57 0.77
CA ILE A 29 -0.76 13.71 0.93
C ILE A 29 -0.20 12.41 1.51
N TRP A 30 -0.88 11.83 2.51
CA TRP A 30 -0.47 10.56 3.10
C TRP A 30 -0.47 9.41 2.08
N PHE A 31 -1.52 9.30 1.26
CA PHE A 31 -1.56 8.31 0.17
C PHE A 31 -0.45 8.55 -0.87
N SER A 32 -0.15 9.80 -1.19
CA SER A 32 0.97 10.12 -2.10
C SER A 32 2.34 9.71 -1.52
N GLN A 33 2.51 9.82 -0.21
CA GLN A 33 3.70 9.31 0.48
C GLN A 33 3.77 7.78 0.43
N MET A 34 2.65 7.09 0.66
CA MET A 34 2.57 5.62 0.53
C MET A 34 2.85 5.15 -0.89
N GLU A 35 2.31 5.82 -1.91
CA GLU A 35 2.62 5.53 -3.32
C GLU A 35 4.12 5.62 -3.61
N SER A 36 4.78 6.63 -3.05
CA SER A 36 6.24 6.79 -3.21
C SER A 36 7.00 5.60 -2.58
N GLN A 37 6.56 5.11 -1.42
CA GLN A 37 7.14 3.90 -0.80
C GLN A 37 6.87 2.64 -1.63
N PHE A 38 5.68 2.51 -2.20
CA PHE A 38 5.35 1.39 -3.07
C PHE A 38 6.21 1.38 -4.34
N VAL A 39 6.44 2.55 -4.94
CA VAL A 39 7.33 2.67 -6.10
C VAL A 39 8.76 2.28 -5.73
N LEU A 40 9.28 2.75 -4.59
CA LEU A 40 10.64 2.40 -4.12
C LEU A 40 10.80 0.92 -3.79
N ALA A 41 9.72 0.25 -3.36
CA ALA A 41 9.70 -1.17 -3.05
C ALA A 41 9.22 -2.05 -4.22
N GLU A 42 9.05 -1.48 -5.42
CA GLU A 42 8.56 -2.15 -6.64
C GLU A 42 7.19 -2.86 -6.45
N ILE A 43 6.37 -2.33 -5.55
CA ILE A 43 5.02 -2.84 -5.26
C ILE A 43 4.03 -2.22 -6.23
N THR A 44 3.67 -3.00 -7.25
CA THR A 44 2.68 -2.62 -8.27
C THR A 44 1.32 -3.27 -8.07
N ALA A 45 1.26 -4.37 -7.31
CA ALA A 45 0.03 -5.11 -7.10
C ALA A 45 -0.93 -4.34 -6.17
N GLU A 46 -2.14 -4.04 -6.66
CA GLU A 46 -3.21 -3.36 -5.91
C GLU A 46 -3.50 -4.05 -4.58
N ILE A 47 -3.58 -5.38 -4.56
CA ILE A 47 -3.86 -6.14 -3.34
C ILE A 47 -2.74 -6.00 -2.30
N THR A 48 -1.48 -5.94 -2.75
CA THR A 48 -0.34 -5.75 -1.85
C THR A 48 -0.33 -4.34 -1.27
N LYS A 49 -0.60 -3.32 -2.09
CA LYS A 49 -0.78 -1.93 -1.63
C LYS A 49 -1.92 -1.81 -0.61
N PHE A 50 -3.04 -2.47 -0.90
CA PHE A 50 -4.20 -2.52 -0.02
C PHE A 50 -3.84 -3.07 1.37
N HIS A 51 -3.18 -4.22 1.44
CA HIS A 51 -2.77 -4.80 2.72
C HIS A 51 -1.78 -3.92 3.48
N HIS A 52 -0.83 -3.28 2.78
CA HIS A 52 0.08 -2.32 3.40
C HIS A 52 -0.67 -1.13 4.02
N VAL A 53 -1.64 -0.56 3.30
CA VAL A 53 -2.44 0.53 3.86
C VAL A 53 -3.30 0.05 5.01
N VAL A 54 -4.00 -1.07 4.90
CA VAL A 54 -4.80 -1.62 6.01
C VAL A 54 -3.96 -1.82 7.26
N SER A 55 -2.70 -2.26 7.12
CA SER A 55 -1.76 -2.39 8.26
C SER A 55 -1.31 -1.05 8.87
N ALA A 56 -1.46 0.06 8.13
CA ALA A 56 -1.12 1.41 8.55
C ALA A 56 -2.25 2.13 9.29
N LEU A 57 -3.49 1.67 9.08
CA LEU A 57 -4.70 2.33 9.55
C LEU A 57 -4.88 2.13 11.06
N GLN A 58 -5.39 3.17 11.72
CA GLN A 58 -5.79 3.11 13.11
C GLN A 58 -7.18 2.46 13.26
N PRO A 59 -7.55 1.92 14.43
CA PRO A 59 -8.85 1.27 14.64
C PRO A 59 -10.06 2.09 14.21
N GLU A 60 -9.99 3.42 14.37
CA GLU A 60 -11.04 4.35 13.93
C GLU A 60 -11.24 4.31 12.41
N GLU A 61 -10.15 4.30 11.64
CA GLU A 61 -10.16 4.21 10.18
C GLU A 61 -10.65 2.84 9.71
N LEU A 62 -10.18 1.78 10.38
CA LEU A 62 -10.62 0.42 10.10
C LEU A 62 -12.14 0.26 10.29
N GLY A 63 -12.74 1.02 11.22
CA GLY A 63 -14.19 1.10 11.36
C GLY A 63 -14.90 1.76 10.17
N ILE A 64 -14.30 2.79 9.59
CA ILE A 64 -14.87 3.54 8.45
C ILE A 64 -14.83 2.73 7.15
N VAL A 65 -13.73 2.02 6.90
CA VAL A 65 -13.53 1.19 5.70
C VAL A 65 -13.74 -0.29 5.96
N GLY A 66 -14.35 -0.66 7.09
CA GLY A 66 -14.51 -2.05 7.50
C GLY A 66 -15.27 -2.90 6.50
N ASP A 67 -16.24 -2.31 5.80
CA ASP A 67 -16.97 -2.97 4.71
C ASP A 67 -16.04 -3.35 3.54
N ILE A 68 -15.11 -2.46 3.18
CA ILE A 68 -14.11 -2.68 2.13
C ILE A 68 -13.06 -3.70 2.60
N ILE A 69 -12.72 -3.73 3.88
CA ILE A 69 -11.74 -4.69 4.43
C ILE A 69 -12.32 -6.10 4.48
N LEU A 70 -13.56 -6.24 4.93
CA LEU A 70 -14.24 -7.53 5.04
C LEU A 70 -14.67 -8.06 3.67
N ASN A 71 -15.02 -7.16 2.75
CA ASN A 71 -15.39 -7.50 1.37
C ASN A 71 -14.61 -6.63 0.38
N PRO A 72 -13.32 -6.93 0.15
CA PRO A 72 -12.49 -6.16 -0.76
C PRO A 72 -13.01 -6.29 -2.20
N PRO A 73 -13.14 -5.17 -2.94
CA PRO A 73 -13.60 -5.23 -4.32
C PRO A 73 -12.57 -5.96 -5.18
N ALA A 74 -13.05 -6.82 -6.09
CA ALA A 74 -12.22 -7.62 -6.97
C ALA A 74 -11.36 -6.77 -7.93
N VAL A 75 -11.81 -5.56 -8.23
CA VAL A 75 -11.13 -4.62 -9.11
C VAL A 75 -10.70 -3.42 -8.28
N LYS A 76 -9.38 -3.25 -8.17
CA LYS A 76 -8.71 -2.11 -7.54
C LYS A 76 -9.07 -1.84 -6.06
N PRO A 77 -8.80 -2.79 -5.14
CA PRO A 77 -9.09 -2.65 -3.71
C PRO A 77 -8.39 -1.47 -3.04
N TYR A 78 -7.14 -1.17 -3.42
CA TYR A 78 -6.41 -0.04 -2.87
C TYR A 78 -7.03 1.29 -3.30
N THR A 79 -7.39 1.41 -4.58
CA THR A 79 -8.04 2.63 -5.10
C THR A 79 -9.38 2.88 -4.41
N ALA A 80 -10.19 1.83 -4.20
CA ALA A 80 -11.47 1.96 -3.50
C ALA A 80 -11.29 2.44 -2.06
N LEU A 81 -10.32 1.87 -1.34
CA LEU A 81 -10.00 2.25 0.03
C LEU A 81 -9.46 3.69 0.11
N ARG A 82 -8.56 4.08 -0.81
CA ARG A 82 -8.06 5.46 -0.93
C ARG A 82 -9.19 6.45 -1.13
N ASN A 83 -10.08 6.19 -2.08
CA ASN A 83 -11.21 7.08 -2.38
C ASN A 83 -12.13 7.23 -1.17
N ARG A 84 -12.43 6.13 -0.46
CA ARG A 84 -13.31 6.18 0.72
C ARG A 84 -12.70 7.01 1.85
N LEU A 85 -11.42 6.82 2.15
CA LEU A 85 -10.73 7.60 3.19
C LEU A 85 -10.56 9.07 2.77
N CYS A 86 -10.17 9.34 1.53
CA CYS A 86 -10.09 10.71 1.03
C CYS A 86 -11.46 11.40 1.07
N SER A 87 -12.54 10.74 0.68
CA SER A 87 -13.89 11.31 0.76
C SER A 87 -14.39 11.52 2.19
N GLN A 88 -13.94 10.70 3.15
CA GLN A 88 -14.36 10.85 4.55
C GLN A 88 -13.70 12.04 5.23
N TYR A 89 -12.44 12.34 4.88
CA TYR A 89 -11.65 13.43 5.47
C TYR A 89 -11.44 14.63 4.53
N ALA A 90 -12.09 14.65 3.37
CA ALA A 90 -12.20 15.83 2.53
C ALA A 90 -13.26 16.75 3.15
N GLU A 91 -12.84 17.62 4.06
CA GLU A 91 -13.63 18.78 4.51
C GLU A 91 -13.69 19.88 3.44
#